data_AF-A0A173Z2I4-F1
#
_entry.id   AF-A0A173Z2I4-F1
#
_cell.length_a   1.000
_cell.length_b   1.000
_cell.length_c   1.000
_cell.angle_alpha   90.00
_cell.angle_beta   90.00
_cell.angle_gamma   90.00
#
_symmetry.space_group_name_H-M   'P 1'
#
loop_
_entity.id
_entity.type
_entity.pdbx_description
1 polymer ?
#
loop_
_entity_poly.entity_id
_entity_poly.type
_entity_poly.pdbx_seq_one_letter_code
_entity_poly.pdbx_strand_id
1 'polypeptide(L)' 'MKYCIAVQEILRKEIVVKADSIEEACDLVQEKYDNEDIVLGPDDLVSMPRGEYIFPANWYTDEEVQAMEESV' A
#
# COMPACT_ATOMS: atom_id res chain seq x y z
N MET A 1 -9.52 -24.20 -12.60
CA MET A 1 -8.37 -23.28 -12.55
C MET A 1 -8.77 -22.12 -11.67
N LYS A 2 -8.00 -21.89 -10.61
CA LYS A 2 -8.11 -20.71 -9.75
C LYS A 2 -7.22 -19.60 -10.29
N TYR A 3 -7.62 -18.35 -10.05
CA TYR A 3 -6.86 -17.15 -10.37
C TYR A 3 -6.76 -16.29 -9.13
N CYS A 4 -5.56 -15.80 -8.82
CA CYS A 4 -5.37 -14.85 -7.73
C CYS A 4 -5.43 -13.43 -8.31
N ILE A 5 -6.44 -12.68 -7.92
CA ILE A 5 -6.67 -11.30 -8.36
C ILE A 5 -6.57 -10.41 -7.14
N ALA A 6 -5.64 -9.46 -7.16
CA ALA A 6 -5.53 -8.45 -6.13
C ALA A 6 -6.61 -7.38 -6.35
N VAL A 7 -7.33 -7.04 -5.28
CA VAL A 7 -8.16 -5.82 -5.19
C VAL A 7 -7.49 -4.93 -4.15
N GLN A 8 -6.87 -3.82 -4.56
CA GLN A 8 -6.01 -3.03 -3.69
C GLN A 8 -6.36 -1.54 -3.74
N GLU A 9 -6.49 -0.94 -2.56
CA GLU A 9 -6.50 0.52 -2.34
C GLU A 9 -5.16 0.95 -1.70
N ILE A 10 -4.79 2.23 -1.86
CA ILE A 10 -3.55 2.79 -1.30
C ILE A 10 -3.93 3.89 -0.31
N LEU A 11 -3.32 3.85 0.88
CA LEU A 11 -3.34 4.96 1.83
C LEU A 11 -2.19 5.92 1.51
N ARG A 12 -2.45 7.23 1.48
CA ARG A 12 -1.45 8.26 1.23
C ARG A 12 -1.76 9.51 2.03
N LYS A 13 -0.73 10.03 2.70
CA LYS A 13 -0.79 11.27 3.45
C LYS A 13 0.33 12.19 3.01
N GLU A 14 0.01 13.44 2.72
CA GLU A 14 0.98 14.46 2.33
C GLU A 14 1.48 15.17 3.58
N ILE A 15 2.78 15.05 3.87
CA ILE A 15 3.39 15.60 5.08
C ILE A 15 4.36 16.71 4.67
N VAL A 16 4.16 17.91 5.23
CA VAL A 16 5.05 19.05 5.03
C VAL A 16 5.96 19.19 6.24
N VAL A 17 7.28 19.11 6.01
CA VAL A 17 8.31 19.30 7.03
C VAL A 17 9.33 20.35 6.58
N LYS A 18 10.01 20.94 7.55
CA LYS A 18 11.17 21.80 7.32
C LYS A 18 12.43 20.98 7.58
N ALA A 19 13.32 20.92 6.60
CA ALA A 19 14.61 20.22 6.65
C ALA A 19 15.60 20.93 5.71
N ASP A 20 16.89 20.70 5.90
CA ASP A 20 17.94 21.28 5.08
C ASP A 20 18.21 20.47 3.79
N SER A 21 17.67 19.24 3.72
CA SER A 21 17.72 18.37 2.53
C SER A 21 16.51 17.43 2.41
N ILE A 22 16.35 16.80 1.24
CA ILE A 22 15.31 15.77 1.03
C ILE A 22 15.62 14.49 1.81
N GLU A 23 16.88 14.10 1.94
CA GLU A 23 17.28 12.92 2.73
C GLU A 23 16.89 13.11 4.19
N GLU A 24 17.26 14.25 4.78
CA GLU A 24 16.85 14.60 6.14
C GLU A 24 15.32 14.69 6.29
N ALA A 25 14.61 15.26 5.31
CA ALA A 25 13.15 15.29 5.32
C ALA A 25 12.53 13.88 5.35
N CYS A 26 13.09 12.93 4.59
CA CYS A 26 12.67 11.54 4.59
C CYS A 26 12.96 10.86 5.93
N ASP A 27 14.17 11.03 6.47
CA ASP A 27 14.57 10.45 7.76
C ASP A 27 13.67 10.95 8.89
N LEU A 28 13.36 12.25 8.92
CA LEU A 28 12.45 12.84 9.91
C LEU A 28 11.02 12.29 9.82
N VAL A 29 10.51 12.06 8.60
CA VAL A 29 9.17 11.50 8.40
C VAL A 29 9.16 10.01 8.75
N GLN A 30 10.23 9.27 8.41
CA GLN A 30 10.38 7.87 8.78
C GLN A 30 10.42 7.68 10.29
N GLU A 31 11.22 8.48 11.01
CA GLU A 31 11.28 8.44 12.48
C GLU A 31 9.92 8.72 13.12
N LYS A 32 9.16 9.70 12.60
CA LYS A 32 7.80 9.99 13.09
C LYS A 32 6.82 8.86 12.80
N TYR A 33 6.96 8.19 11.65
CA TYR A 33 6.12 7.06 11.31
C TYR A 33 6.42 5.85 12.20
N ASP A 34 7.70 5.56 12.43
CA ASP A 34 8.15 4.46 13.29
C ASP A 34 7.75 4.66 14.77
N ASN A 35 7.66 5.92 15.21
CA ASN A 35 7.17 6.29 16.54
C ASN A 35 5.64 6.44 16.63
N GLU A 36 4.89 6.09 15.58
CA GLU A 36 3.42 6.20 15.50
C GLU A 36 2.88 7.65 15.64
N ASP A 37 3.72 8.68 15.50
CA ASP A 37 3.28 10.08 15.44
C ASP A 37 2.54 10.38 14.12
N ILE A 38 2.83 9.61 13.07
CA ILE A 38 2.12 9.63 11.79
C ILE A 38 1.44 8.27 11.61
N VAL A 39 0.11 8.27 11.69
CA VAL A 39 -0.72 7.10 11.40
C VAL A 39 -1.54 7.36 10.14
N LEU A 40 -1.53 6.39 9.22
CA LEU A 40 -2.39 6.36 8.04
C LEU A 40 -3.74 5.75 8.43
N GLY A 41 -4.82 6.47 8.17
CA GLY A 41 -6.18 6.06 8.47
C GLY A 41 -7.08 5.97 7.24
N PRO A 42 -8.38 5.65 7.44
CA PRO A 42 -9.35 5.59 6.34
C PRO A 42 -9.48 6.90 5.55
N ASP A 43 -9.27 8.05 6.20
CA ASP A 43 -9.33 9.36 5.53
C ASP A 43 -8.15 9.58 4.56
N ASP A 44 -7.07 8.81 4.69
CA ASP A 44 -5.92 8.84 3.80
C ASP A 44 -6.11 7.90 2.58
N LEU A 45 -7.29 7.29 2.41
CA LEU A 45 -7.61 6.47 1.23
C LEU A 45 -7.55 7.31 -0.05
N VAL A 46 -6.68 6.90 -0.97
CA VAL A 46 -6.61 7.53 -2.29
C VAL A 46 -7.45 6.76 -3.28
N SER A 47 -8.45 7.44 -3.82
CA SER A 47 -9.21 6.95 -4.97
C SER A 47 -8.35 7.03 -6.24
N MET A 48 -7.66 5.94 -6.58
CA MET A 48 -7.10 5.68 -7.91
C MET A 48 -8.18 5.67 -9.03
N PRO A 49 -7.81 5.75 -10.32
CA PRO A 49 -8.74 5.50 -11.41
C PRO A 49 -9.31 4.07 -11.32
N ARG A 50 -10.62 3.90 -11.61
CA ARG A 50 -11.35 2.62 -11.46
C ARG A 50 -10.72 1.39 -12.15
N GLY A 51 -9.77 1.57 -13.07
CA GLY A 51 -9.07 0.48 -13.76
C GLY A 51 -7.80 -0.04 -13.09
N GLU A 52 -7.30 0.60 -12.02
CA GLU A 52 -5.98 0.25 -11.44
C GLU A 52 -6.06 -0.52 -10.12
N TYR A 53 -7.25 -0.78 -9.61
CA TYR A 53 -7.46 -1.47 -8.33
C TYR A 53 -7.44 -2.99 -8.45
N ILE A 54 -7.74 -3.52 -9.64
CA ILE A 54 -7.97 -4.96 -9.86
C ILE A 54 -6.92 -5.45 -10.86
N PHE A 55 -6.02 -6.32 -10.41
CA PHE A 55 -4.95 -6.83 -11.25
C PHE A 55 -4.53 -8.27 -10.86
N PRO A 56 -3.90 -9.03 -11.78
CA PRO A 56 -3.37 -10.36 -11.45
C PRO A 56 -2.32 -10.27 -10.35
N ALA A 57 -2.52 -11.03 -9.27
CA ALA A 57 -1.58 -11.08 -8.17
C ALA A 57 -0.37 -11.95 -8.57
N ASN A 58 0.70 -11.29 -9.00
CA ASN A 58 1.93 -11.96 -9.47
C ASN A 58 2.89 -12.33 -8.33
N TRP A 59 2.40 -12.44 -7.10
CA TRP A 59 3.19 -12.78 -5.91
C TRP A 59 3.21 -14.29 -5.61
N TYR A 60 2.36 -15.07 -6.28
CA TYR A 60 2.19 -16.50 -6.06
C TYR A 60 2.40 -17.28 -7.36
N THR A 61 2.91 -18.50 -7.25
CA THR A 61 3.00 -19.45 -8.35
C THR A 61 1.63 -20.05 -8.66
N ASP A 62 1.46 -20.60 -9.88
CA ASP A 62 0.21 -21.25 -10.28
C ASP A 62 -0.16 -22.43 -9.36
N GLU A 63 0.84 -23.18 -8.89
CA GLU A 63 0.67 -24.30 -7.97
C GLU A 63 0.13 -23.84 -6.61
N GLU A 64 0.69 -22.75 -6.06
CA GLU A 64 0.21 -22.13 -4.83
C GLU A 64 -1.23 -21.62 -5.00
N VAL A 65 -1.53 -20.95 -6.12
CA VAL A 65 -2.89 -20.45 -6.41
C VAL A 65 -3.90 -21.58 -6.53
N GLN A 66 -3.53 -22.73 -7.11
CA GLN A 66 -4.44 -23.88 -7.15
C GLN A 66 -4.69 -24.48 -5.76
N ALA A 67 -3.71 -24.41 -4.85
CA ALA A 67 -3.81 -24.90 -3.48
C ALA A 67 -4.59 -23.98 -2.52
N MET A 68 -4.73 -22.69 -2.82
CA MET A 68 -5.44 -21.71 -1.98
C MET A 68 -6.95 -21.98 -1.84
N GLU A 69 -7.55 -21.64 -0.71
CA GLU A 69 -9.01 -21.66 -0.52
C GLU A 69 -9.68 -20.49 -1.25
N GLU A 70 -10.90 -20.70 -1.74
CA GLU A 70 -11.69 -19.64 -2.39
C GLU A 70 -12.23 -18.70 -1.32
N SER A 71 -12.00 -17.39 -1.51
CA SER A 71 -12.60 -16.35 -0.67
C SER A 71 -13.82 -15.80 -1.39
N VAL A 72 -15.00 -15.88 -0.75
CA VAL A 72 -16.29 -15.35 -1.26
C VAL A 72 -16.85 -14.34 -0.28
#